data_AF-A0A2I1HLX1-F1
#
_entry.id   AF-A0A2I1HLX1-F1
#
_cell.length_a   1.000
_cell.length_b   1.000
_cell.length_c   1.000
_cell.angle_alpha   90.00
_cell.angle_beta   90.00
_cell.angle_gamma   90.00
#
_symmetry.space_group_name_H-M   'P 1'
#
loop_
_entity.id
_entity.type
_entity.pdbx_description
1 polymer ?
#
loop_
_entity_poly.entity_id
_entity_poly.type
_entity_poly.pdbx_seq_one_letter_code
_entity_poly.pdbx_strand_id
1 'polypeptide(L)' 'GNSMINEFIQYTQLNANDSTDYLEWIDFNQFDLVENTNKRGAFSSIYSAIWMEGPSWNLDEEAEVWTRNGPI' A
#
# COMPACT_ATOMS: atom_id res chain seq x y z
N GLY A 1 -15.18 -2.83 8.56
CA GLY A 1 -14.06 -3.57 7.92
C GLY A 1 -14.46 -5.02 7.72
N ASN A 2 -13.85 -5.71 6.75
CA ASN A 2 -14.04 -7.13 6.51
C ASN A 2 -12.96 -7.91 7.30
N SER A 3 -13.38 -8.76 8.23
CA SER A 3 -12.46 -9.48 9.13
C SER A 3 -11.50 -10.40 8.38
N MET A 4 -11.98 -11.09 7.35
CA MET A 4 -11.18 -12.01 6.54
C MET A 4 -10.05 -11.27 5.80
N ILE A 5 -10.36 -10.09 5.24
CA ILE A 5 -9.34 -9.27 4.57
C ILE A 5 -8.32 -8.75 5.59
N ASN A 6 -8.79 -8.33 6.76
CA ASN A 6 -7.91 -7.81 7.81
C ASN A 6 -6.95 -8.88 8.35
N GLU A 7 -7.47 -10.08 8.62
CA GLU A 7 -6.65 -11.24 9.05
C GLU A 7 -5.61 -11.63 7.98
N PHE A 8 -6.00 -11.59 6.69
CA PHE A 8 -5.08 -11.89 5.60
C PHE A 8 -3.94 -10.87 5.50
N ILE A 9 -4.26 -9.58 5.57
CA ILE A 9 -3.26 -8.50 5.55
C ILE A 9 -2.30 -8.65 6.74
N GLN A 10 -2.82 -8.84 7.95
CA GLN A 10 -2.01 -9.05 9.14
C GLN A 10 -1.10 -10.28 9.03
N TYR A 11 -1.61 -11.37 8.46
CA TYR A 11 -0.79 -12.56 8.21
C TYR A 11 0.39 -12.25 7.28
N THR A 12 0.19 -11.50 6.19
CA THR A 12 1.31 -11.13 5.30
C THR A 12 2.35 -10.26 6.00
N GLN A 13 1.91 -9.31 6.84
CA GLN A 13 2.79 -8.43 7.61
C GLN A 13 3.64 -9.20 8.63
N LEU A 14 3.06 -10.17 9.33
CA LEU A 14 3.78 -10.99 10.32
C LEU A 14 4.81 -11.95 9.70
N ASN A 15 4.68 -12.28 8.41
CA ASN A 15 5.56 -13.22 7.72
C ASN A 15 6.50 -12.53 6.71
N ALA A 16 6.50 -11.21 6.65
CA ALA A 16 7.34 -10.45 5.74
C ALA A 16 8.80 -10.43 6.22
N ASN A 17 9.73 -10.58 5.27
CA ASN A 17 11.17 -10.48 5.54
C ASN A 17 11.75 -9.13 5.13
N ASP A 18 11.03 -8.36 4.31
CA ASP A 18 11.42 -7.05 3.80
C ASP A 18 10.20 -6.10 3.78
N SER A 19 10.49 -4.81 3.71
CA SER A 19 9.58 -3.67 3.55
C SER A 19 8.61 -3.77 2.35
N THR A 20 8.89 -4.65 1.38
CA THR A 20 8.03 -4.88 0.20
C THR A 20 7.31 -6.23 0.21
N ASP A 21 7.51 -7.04 1.25
CA ASP A 21 7.01 -8.43 1.31
C ASP A 21 5.63 -8.56 1.97
N TYR A 22 5.02 -7.44 2.40
CA TYR A 22 3.70 -7.43 3.02
C TYR A 22 2.66 -6.65 2.21
N LEU A 23 1.39 -6.94 2.48
CA LEU A 23 0.28 -6.17 1.95
C LEU A 23 -0.12 -5.05 2.91
N GLU A 24 -0.51 -3.92 2.36
CA GLU A 24 -1.06 -2.78 3.09
C GLU A 24 -2.45 -2.44 2.50
N TRP A 25 -3.41 -2.18 3.39
CA TRP A 25 -4.68 -1.60 2.95
C TRP A 25 -4.52 -0.09 2.75
N ILE A 26 -4.72 0.38 1.53
CA ILE A 26 -4.60 1.80 1.18
C ILE A 26 -6.00 2.33 0.84
N ASP A 27 -6.41 3.39 1.52
CA ASP A 27 -7.66 4.07 1.14
C ASP A 27 -7.48 4.76 -0.22
N PHE A 28 -8.48 4.64 -1.09
CA PHE A 28 -8.41 5.21 -2.44
C PHE A 28 -8.12 6.72 -2.42
N ASN A 29 -8.55 7.45 -1.39
CA ASN A 29 -8.35 8.89 -1.26
C ASN A 29 -6.88 9.28 -0.99
N GLN A 30 -5.98 8.32 -0.76
CA GLN A 30 -4.52 8.58 -0.65
C GLN A 30 -3.83 8.67 -2.02
N PHE A 31 -4.56 8.39 -3.11
CA PHE A 31 -4.04 8.48 -4.47
C PHE A 31 -4.44 9.81 -5.11
N ASP A 32 -3.47 10.51 -5.68
CA ASP A 32 -3.66 11.69 -6.52
C ASP A 32 -3.30 11.40 -7.98
N LEU A 33 -3.72 12.28 -8.89
CA LEU A 33 -3.46 12.18 -10.34
C LEU A 33 -3.80 10.80 -10.91
N VAL A 34 -4.99 10.30 -10.56
CA VAL A 34 -5.49 9.01 -11.05
C VAL A 34 -5.84 9.13 -12.54
N GLU A 35 -5.06 8.46 -13.39
CA GLU A 35 -5.20 8.48 -14.84
C GLU A 35 -5.47 7.09 -15.40
N ASN A 36 -6.34 7.00 -16.41
CA ASN A 36 -6.57 5.74 -17.12
C ASN A 36 -5.43 5.49 -18.10
N THR A 37 -4.78 4.33 -17.99
CA THR A 37 -3.65 3.99 -18.86
C THR A 37 -4.08 3.55 -20.27
N ASN A 38 -5.39 3.51 -20.55
CA ASN A 38 -6.02 2.91 -21.73
C ASN A 38 -5.66 1.44 -21.97
N LYS A 39 -5.04 0.78 -20.98
CA LYS A 39 -4.75 -0.65 -20.99
C LYS A 39 -5.84 -1.41 -20.25
N ARG A 40 -6.13 -2.62 -20.72
CA ARG A 40 -7.09 -3.53 -20.08
C ARG A 40 -6.41 -4.88 -19.81
N GLY A 41 -6.65 -5.40 -18.62
CA GLY A 41 -6.42 -6.81 -18.32
C GLY A 41 -7.58 -7.66 -18.85
N ALA A 42 -7.49 -8.98 -18.66
CA ALA A 42 -8.54 -9.90 -19.07
C ALA A 42 -9.92 -9.56 -18.45
N PHE A 43 -9.93 -9.00 -17.24
CA PHE A 43 -11.16 -8.66 -16.51
C PHE A 43 -11.11 -7.29 -15.82
N SER A 44 -10.14 -6.44 -16.15
CA SER A 44 -9.92 -5.18 -15.43
C SER A 44 -9.46 -4.04 -16.34
N SER A 45 -9.66 -2.81 -15.88
CA SER A 45 -9.03 -1.62 -16.45
C SER A 45 -7.83 -1.23 -15.60
N ILE A 46 -6.78 -0.72 -16.24
CA ILE A 46 -5.54 -0.37 -15.55
C ILE A 46 -5.44 1.16 -15.43
N TYR A 47 -5.18 1.64 -14.22
CA TYR A 47 -4.99 3.04 -13.89
C TYR A 47 -3.58 3.27 -13.32
N SER A 48 -3.06 4.47 -13.50
CA SER A 48 -1.85 4.98 -12.82
C SER A 48 -2.25 6.07 -11.84
N ALA A 49 -1.55 6.19 -10.73
CA ALA A 49 -1.77 7.24 -9.74
C ALA A 49 -0.48 7.51 -8.94
N ILE A 50 -0.43 8.66 -8.28
CA ILE A 50 0.60 8.99 -7.30
C ILE A 50 0.09 8.63 -5.91
N TRP A 51 0.82 7.80 -5.18
CA TRP A 51 0.53 7.53 -3.77
C TRP A 51 1.20 8.59 -2.90
N MET A 52 0.39 9.51 -2.37
CA MET A 52 0.90 10.71 -1.70
C MET A 52 1.61 10.42 -0.39
N GLU A 53 1.16 9.39 0.32
CA GLU A 53 1.77 8.95 1.58
C GLU A 53 2.94 7.99 1.36
N GLY A 54 2.99 7.32 0.21
CA GLY A 54 4.02 6.35 -0.12
C GLY A 54 4.03 5.09 0.78
N PRO A 55 4.90 4.13 0.45
CA PRO A 55 5.07 2.92 1.25
C PRO A 55 5.66 3.27 2.62
N SER A 56 5.28 2.55 3.66
CA SER A 56 6.01 2.60 4.92
C SER A 56 7.32 1.83 4.75
N TRP A 57 8.45 2.51 4.89
CA TRP A 57 9.76 1.94 4.56
C TRP A 57 10.57 1.51 5.78
N ASN A 58 10.37 2.14 6.94
CA ASN A 58 11.20 1.86 8.11
C ASN A 58 10.39 1.94 9.39
N LEU A 59 10.51 0.87 10.19
CA LEU A 59 10.29 0.91 11.62
C LEU A 59 11.55 1.52 12.20
N ASP A 60 11.50 2.77 12.63
CA ASP A 60 12.55 3.29 13.50
C ASP A 60 12.39 2.57 14.85
N GLU A 61 13.18 1.51 15.06
CA GLU A 61 13.15 0.69 16.28
C GLU A 61 13.44 1.53 17.54
N GLU A 62 14.06 2.70 17.40
CA GLU A 62 14.40 3.59 18.51
C GLU A 62 13.29 4.61 18.79
N ALA A 63 12.48 4.97 17.79
CA ALA A 63 11.40 5.94 17.91
C ALA A 63 9.99 5.34 18.03
N GLU A 64 9.80 4.05 17.70
CA GLU A 64 8.47 3.41 17.52
C GLU A 64 7.56 4.17 16.52
N VAL A 65 8.16 4.93 15.59
CA VAL A 65 7.43 5.73 14.59
C VAL A 65 7.57 5.09 13.21
N TRP A 66 6.44 4.92 12.52
CA TRP A 66 6.40 4.54 11.12
C TRP A 66 6.67 5.77 10.25
N THR A 67 7.82 5.80 9.57
CA THR A 67 8.11 6.86 8.59
C THR A 67 7.66 6.44 7.20
N ARG A 68 6.89 7.28 6.53
CA ARG A 68 6.47 7.07 5.14
C ARG A 68 7.29 7.95 4.20
N ASN A 69 7.61 7.43 3.01
CA ASN A 69 8.42 8.13 2.00
C ASN A 69 7.56 8.65 0.84
N GLY A 70 6.36 9.14 1.15
CA GLY A 70 5.52 9.81 0.18
C GLY A 70 6.17 11.10 -0.33
N PRO A 71 5.72 11.64 -1.48
CA PRO A 71 6.11 12.97 -1.95
C PRO A 71 5.66 14.15 -1.05
N ILE A 72 5.02 13.88 0.09
CA ILE A 72 4.64 14.87 1.13
C ILE A 72 5.58 14.75 2.32
#